data_AF-A0A1I7SI99-F1
#
_entry.id   AF-A0A1I7SI99-F1
#
_cell.length_a   1.000
_cell.length_b   1.000
_cell.length_c   1.000
_cell.angle_alpha   90.00
_cell.angle_beta   90.00
_cell.angle_gamma   90.00
#
_symmetry.space_group_name_H-M   'P 1'
#
loop_
_entity.id
_entity.type
_entity.pdbx_description
1 polymer ?
#
loop_
_entity_poly.entity_id
_entity_poly.type
_entity_poly.pdbx_seq_one_letter_code
_entity_poly.pdbx_strand_id
1 'polypeptide(L)'
;MLKIDVEFISTVVWGLCVLPVLAIHQTRPGTPSQCIVTSAETCFEQLFDNMPICTEYELTFRCHHFKVLDNCFRNHKTMCAPSTIGHVAKTAYRRKLVLCARQNQKKYRETSVSF
;
A
#
# COMPACT_ATOMS: atom_id res chain seq x y z
N MET A 1 -12.93 -6.41 8.17
CA MET A 1 -12.26 -7.42 7.32
C MET A 1 -11.75 -6.66 6.09
N LEU A 2 -10.44 -6.39 5.97
CA LEU A 2 -9.90 -5.51 4.93
C LEU A 2 -10.11 -6.16 3.55
N LYS A 3 -11.05 -5.64 2.78
CA LYS A 3 -11.33 -6.07 1.41
C LYS A 3 -10.37 -5.28 0.50
N ILE A 4 -9.12 -5.71 0.47
CA ILE A 4 -8.22 -5.31 -0.62
C ILE A 4 -8.68 -6.14 -1.81
N ASP A 5 -9.62 -5.61 -2.60
CA ASP A 5 -9.99 -6.24 -3.85
C ASP A 5 -8.76 -6.24 -4.76
N VAL A 6 -8.11 -7.41 -4.84
CA VAL A 6 -6.88 -7.66 -5.60
C VAL A 6 -7.08 -7.34 -7.09
N GLU A 7 -8.33 -7.36 -7.56
CA GLU A 7 -8.72 -6.96 -8.92
C GLU A 7 -8.64 -5.45 -9.15
N PHE A 8 -8.73 -4.64 -8.10
CA PHE A 8 -8.72 -3.18 -8.21
C PHE A 8 -7.31 -2.65 -8.49
N ILE A 9 -6.26 -3.28 -7.95
CA ILE A 9 -4.88 -2.86 -8.18
C ILE A 9 -4.42 -3.20 -9.61
N SER A 10 -4.93 -4.27 -10.24
CA SER A 10 -4.57 -4.61 -11.63
C SER A 10 -5.34 -3.78 -12.67
N THR A 11 -6.54 -3.29 -12.34
CA THR A 11 -7.40 -2.57 -13.29
C THR A 11 -7.27 -1.04 -13.16
N VAL A 12 -7.03 -0.52 -11.95
CA VAL A 12 -6.94 0.93 -11.69
C VAL A 12 -5.55 1.49 -11.99
N VAL A 13 -4.49 0.67 -11.86
CA VAL A 13 -3.11 1.12 -12.12
C VAL A 13 -2.89 1.44 -13.61
N TRP A 14 -3.77 1.00 -14.51
CA TRP A 14 -3.67 1.31 -15.95
C TRP A 14 -4.92 1.95 -16.58
N GLY A 15 -6.10 1.95 -15.93
CA GLY A 15 -7.35 2.26 -16.66
C GLY A 15 -8.34 3.26 -16.05
N LEU A 16 -8.17 3.76 -14.81
CA LEU A 16 -9.27 4.49 -14.14
C LEU A 16 -8.97 5.92 -13.67
N CYS A 17 -7.73 6.41 -13.75
CA CYS A 17 -7.48 7.86 -13.60
C CYS A 17 -7.42 8.58 -14.98
N VAL A 18 -7.82 7.92 -16.09
CA VAL A 18 -8.05 8.51 -17.43
C VAL A 18 -9.33 7.90 -18.01
N LEU A 19 -10.32 8.72 -18.36
CA LEU A 19 -11.66 8.34 -18.83
C LEU A 19 -11.66 7.52 -20.16
N PRO A 20 -12.79 6.87 -20.52
CA PRO A 20 -12.84 5.66 -21.33
C PRO A 20 -12.88 5.97 -22.82
N VAL A 21 -11.81 5.66 -23.54
CA VAL A 21 -11.89 5.52 -25.00
C VAL A 21 -11.05 4.32 -25.38
N LEU A 22 -11.77 3.29 -25.80
CA LEU A 22 -11.39 2.27 -26.76
C LEU A 22 -9.92 1.85 -26.85
N ALA A 23 -9.79 0.53 -26.74
CA ALA A 23 -8.95 -0.29 -27.60
C ALA A 23 -7.63 -0.80 -26.97
N ILE A 24 -7.49 -2.12 -27.14
CA ILE A 24 -6.24 -2.87 -27.30
C ILE A 24 -5.57 -3.30 -25.99
N HIS A 25 -5.83 -4.56 -25.65
CA HIS A 25 -4.79 -5.56 -25.34
C HIS A 25 -3.36 -5.03 -25.46
N GLN A 26 -2.74 -4.58 -24.37
CA GLN A 26 -1.28 -4.64 -24.22
C GLN A 26 -0.92 -4.95 -22.78
N THR A 27 -0.96 -6.25 -22.46
CA THR A 27 0.04 -6.84 -21.57
C THR A 27 1.41 -6.48 -22.14
N ARG A 28 1.99 -5.36 -21.69
CA ARG A 28 3.38 -5.02 -22.00
C ARG A 28 4.23 -6.07 -21.30
N PRO A 29 4.91 -6.99 -22.01
CA PRO A 29 5.82 -7.92 -21.38
C PRO A 29 7.11 -7.16 -21.12
N GLY A 30 7.09 -6.27 -20.13
CA GLY A 30 8.32 -5.88 -19.48
C GLY A 30 8.83 -7.14 -18.82
N THR A 31 9.97 -7.65 -19.28
CA THR A 31 10.73 -8.69 -18.59
C THR A 31 10.66 -8.42 -17.09
N PRO A 32 10.18 -9.36 -16.24
CA PRO A 32 9.99 -9.07 -14.83
C PRO A 32 11.35 -8.68 -14.25
N SER A 33 11.54 -7.40 -13.96
CA SER A 33 12.53 -6.98 -12.97
C SER A 33 12.21 -7.79 -11.73
N GLN A 34 13.20 -8.50 -11.18
CA GLN A 34 12.99 -9.41 -10.06
C GLN A 34 12.12 -8.73 -8.99
N CYS A 35 11.07 -9.41 -8.53
CA CYS A 35 10.23 -8.87 -7.47
C CYS A 35 11.08 -8.79 -6.20
N ILE A 36 11.48 -7.57 -5.83
CA ILE A 36 12.19 -7.30 -4.59
C ILE A 36 11.10 -7.05 -3.54
N VAL A 37 10.68 -8.12 -2.87
CA VAL A 37 9.60 -8.10 -1.87
C VAL A 37 9.89 -7.09 -0.76
N THR A 38 11.13 -7.01 -0.31
CA THR A 38 11.56 -6.06 0.73
C THR A 38 11.38 -4.62 0.30
N SER A 39 11.75 -4.25 -0.94
CA SER A 39 11.50 -2.91 -1.47
C SER A 39 10.00 -2.63 -1.61
N ALA A 40 9.21 -3.64 -2.00
CA ALA A 40 7.78 -3.49 -2.07
C ALA A 40 7.17 -3.23 -0.67
N GLU A 41 7.61 -3.96 0.36
CA GLU A 41 7.23 -3.71 1.76
C GLU A 41 7.57 -2.27 2.18
N THR A 42 8.79 -1.82 1.91
CA THR A 42 9.23 -0.46 2.23
C THR A 42 8.34 0.61 1.58
N CYS A 43 7.95 0.43 0.31
CA CYS A 43 7.05 1.37 -0.37
C CYS A 43 5.68 1.47 0.31
N PHE A 44 5.12 0.35 0.77
CA PHE A 44 3.86 0.37 1.50
C PHE A 44 4.02 0.96 2.91
N GLU A 45 5.11 0.65 3.61
CA GLU A 45 5.41 1.25 4.92
C GLU A 45 5.51 2.78 4.81
N GLN A 46 6.23 3.31 3.81
CA GLN A 46 6.32 4.75 3.55
C GLN A 46 4.96 5.39 3.24
N LEU A 47 4.11 4.73 2.46
CA LEU A 47 2.76 5.22 2.21
C LEU A 47 1.97 5.28 3.51
N PHE A 48 1.99 4.20 4.29
CA PHE A 48 1.23 4.06 5.53
C PHE A 48 1.70 4.97 6.65
N ASP A 49 2.96 5.39 6.65
CA ASP A 49 3.46 6.42 7.56
C ASP A 49 2.81 7.79 7.34
N ASN A 50 2.36 8.06 6.12
CA ASN A 50 1.69 9.31 5.75
C ASN A 50 0.16 9.21 5.79
N MET A 51 -0.39 8.09 6.26
CA MET A 51 -1.84 7.86 6.35
C MET A 51 -2.33 7.78 7.80
N PRO A 52 -3.56 8.25 8.09
CA PRO A 52 -4.17 8.22 9.43
C PRO A 52 -4.63 6.82 9.88
N ILE A 53 -3.78 5.81 9.74
CA ILE A 53 -4.10 4.39 9.99
C ILE A 53 -4.39 4.10 11.48
N CYS A 54 -3.77 4.85 12.39
CA CYS A 54 -3.94 4.61 13.82
C CYS A 54 -5.26 5.15 14.38
N THR A 55 -5.98 5.98 13.62
CA THR A 55 -7.18 6.69 14.04
C THR A 55 -8.41 6.33 13.23
N GLU A 56 -8.24 5.83 12.01
CA GLU A 56 -9.34 5.46 11.11
C GLU A 56 -9.59 3.95 11.09
N TYR A 57 -10.85 3.55 11.03
CA TYR A 57 -11.28 2.14 10.98
C TYR A 57 -11.19 1.53 9.57
N GLU A 58 -11.14 2.36 8.54
CA GLU A 58 -11.13 1.95 7.14
C GLU A 58 -10.03 2.65 6.35
N LEU A 59 -9.32 1.87 5.53
CA LEU A 59 -8.31 2.38 4.61
C LEU A 59 -8.95 2.75 3.29
N THR A 60 -8.97 4.04 2.96
CA THR A 60 -9.40 4.50 1.63
C THR A 60 -8.19 4.84 0.75
N PHE A 61 -8.00 4.10 -0.33
CA PHE A 61 -6.99 4.42 -1.34
C PHE A 61 -7.53 5.41 -2.37
N ARG A 62 -6.79 6.50 -2.63
CA ARG A 62 -7.12 7.52 -3.65
C ARG A 62 -6.05 7.52 -4.75
N CYS A 63 -6.34 8.10 -5.93
CA CYS A 63 -5.38 8.18 -7.07
C CYS A 63 -3.97 8.66 -6.64
N HIS A 64 -3.88 9.62 -5.70
CA HIS A 64 -2.58 10.11 -5.25
C HIS A 64 -1.76 9.07 -4.45
N HIS A 65 -2.38 8.19 -3.68
CA HIS A 65 -1.70 7.07 -2.99
C HIS A 65 -1.10 6.10 -4.01
N PHE A 66 -1.84 5.80 -5.09
CA PHE A 66 -1.33 4.96 -6.18
C PHE A 66 -0.14 5.61 -6.90
N LYS A 67 -0.16 6.94 -7.11
CA LYS A 67 0.97 7.67 -7.69
C LYS A 67 2.23 7.59 -6.82
N VAL A 68 2.07 7.66 -5.50
CA VAL A 68 3.19 7.48 -4.54
C VAL A 68 3.78 6.09 -4.64
N LEU A 69 2.94 5.03 -4.66
CA LEU A 69 3.40 3.65 -4.80
C LEU A 69 4.09 3.41 -6.14
N ASP A 70 3.50 3.86 -7.24
CA ASP A 70 4.07 3.73 -8.59
C ASP A 70 5.43 4.43 -8.70
N ASN A 71 5.56 5.62 -8.11
CA ASN A 71 6.85 6.33 -8.04
C ASN A 71 7.88 5.55 -7.21
N CYS A 72 7.47 5.01 -6.06
CA CYS A 72 8.35 4.23 -5.20
C CYS A 72 8.83 2.93 -5.88
N PHE A 73 7.90 2.18 -6.48
CA PHE A 73 8.25 0.95 -7.21
C PHE A 73 9.19 1.21 -8.38
N ARG A 74 8.99 2.30 -9.13
CA ARG A 74 9.92 2.73 -10.18
C ARG A 74 11.32 3.04 -9.63
N ASN A 75 11.42 3.76 -8.52
CA ASN A 75 12.70 4.10 -7.90
C ASN A 75 13.45 2.85 -7.43
N HIS A 76 12.74 1.89 -6.88
CA HIS A 76 13.31 0.61 -6.45
C HIS A 76 13.48 -0.41 -7.58
N LYS A 77 13.06 -0.08 -8.82
CA LYS A 77 13.06 -0.98 -9.97
C LYS A 77 12.44 -2.36 -9.63
N THR A 78 11.40 -2.35 -8.79
CA THR A 78 10.72 -3.57 -8.34
C THR A 78 9.39 -3.69 -9.06
N MET A 79 9.08 -4.90 -9.55
CA MET A 79 7.83 -5.18 -10.22
C MET A 79 7.36 -6.56 -9.78
N CYS A 80 6.28 -6.59 -9.00
CA CYS A 80 5.76 -7.81 -8.39
C CYS A 80 4.40 -8.16 -8.97
N ALA A 81 4.07 -9.46 -8.98
CA ALA A 81 2.75 -9.92 -9.39
C ALA A 81 1.66 -9.34 -8.47
N PRO A 82 0.42 -9.14 -8.97
CA PRO A 82 -0.68 -8.59 -8.16
C PRO A 82 -0.94 -9.36 -6.86
N SER A 83 -0.82 -10.69 -6.89
CA SER A 83 -0.95 -11.56 -5.71
C SER A 83 0.11 -11.25 -4.64
N THR A 84 1.35 -11.04 -5.05
CA THR A 84 2.45 -10.64 -4.17
C THR A 84 2.24 -9.23 -3.62
N ILE A 85 1.84 -8.27 -4.45
CA ILE A 85 1.56 -6.89 -4.03
C ILE A 85 0.46 -6.85 -2.96
N GLY A 86 -0.64 -7.59 -3.16
CA GLY A 86 -1.72 -7.68 -2.17
C GLY A 86 -1.26 -8.27 -0.84
N HIS A 87 -0.40 -9.29 -0.87
CA HIS A 87 0.19 -9.89 0.34
C HIS A 87 1.09 -8.89 1.08
N VAL A 88 2.00 -8.24 0.37
CA VAL A 88 2.93 -7.24 0.90
C VAL A 88 2.18 -6.08 1.53
N ALA A 89 1.18 -5.53 0.84
CA ALA A 89 0.35 -4.44 1.36
C ALA A 89 -0.34 -4.82 2.68
N LYS A 90 -0.92 -6.03 2.74
CA LYS A 90 -1.57 -6.56 3.94
C LYS A 90 -0.58 -6.73 5.10
N THR A 91 0.62 -7.21 4.83
CA THR A 91 1.68 -7.37 5.84
C THR A 91 2.12 -6.03 6.40
N ALA A 92 2.45 -5.07 5.53
CA ALA A 92 2.83 -3.72 5.95
C ALA A 92 1.71 -3.03 6.76
N TYR A 93 0.45 -3.19 6.35
CA TYR A 93 -0.68 -2.65 7.09
C TYR A 93 -0.81 -3.24 8.50
N ARG A 94 -0.71 -4.58 8.61
CA ARG A 94 -0.74 -5.26 9.92
C ARG A 94 0.39 -4.81 10.83
N ARG A 95 1.61 -4.62 10.29
CA ARG A 95 2.75 -4.07 11.06
C ARG A 95 2.42 -2.67 11.58
N LYS A 96 1.87 -1.80 10.73
CA LYS A 96 1.47 -0.44 11.13
C LYS A 96 0.45 -0.47 12.27
N LEU A 97 -0.58 -1.32 12.21
CA LEU A 97 -1.57 -1.48 13.28
C LEU A 97 -0.94 -1.91 14.62
N VAL A 98 0.03 -2.82 14.60
CA VAL A 98 0.76 -3.23 15.81
C VAL A 98 1.56 -2.06 16.40
N LEU A 99 2.18 -1.24 15.55
CA LEU A 99 2.90 -0.03 15.99
C LEU A 99 1.93 0.99 16.62
N CYS A 100 0.77 1.23 16.00
CA CYS A 100 -0.28 2.08 16.56
C CYS A 100 -0.71 1.60 17.95
N ALA A 101 -1.00 0.30 18.10
CA ALA A 101 -1.40 -0.29 19.38
C ALA A 101 -0.33 -0.10 20.46
N ARG A 102 0.95 -0.30 20.13
CA ARG A 102 2.09 -0.09 21.05
C ARG A 102 2.23 1.39 21.45
N GLN A 103 2.08 2.32 20.52
CA GLN A 103 2.14 3.75 20.82
C GLN A 103 1.00 4.19 21.75
N ASN A 104 -0.22 3.70 21.50
CA ASN A 104 -1.37 3.99 22.34
C ASN A 104 -1.21 3.43 23.77
N GLN A 105 -0.63 2.24 23.93
CA GLN A 105 -0.30 1.67 25.25
C GLN A 105 0.72 2.52 26.01
N LYS A 106 1.78 3.00 25.34
CA LYS A 106 2.77 3.89 25.96
C LYS A 106 2.13 5.20 26.42
N LYS A 107 1.32 5.83 25.57
CA LYS A 107 0.61 7.08 25.88
C LYS A 107 -0.30 6.93 27.10
N TYR A 108 -1.03 5.81 27.20
CA TYR A 108 -1.87 5.53 28.36
C TYR A 108 -1.05 5.40 29.65
N ARG A 109 0.07 4.67 29.58
CA ARG A 109 0.97 4.48 30.73
C ARG A 109 1.58 5.79 31.23
N GLU A 110 2.04 6.66 30.33
CA GLU A 110 2.60 7.98 30.68
C GLU A 110 1.55 8.90 31.32
N THR A 111 0.31 8.85 30.84
CA THR A 111 -0.80 9.62 31.40
C THR A 111 -1.19 9.12 32.81
N SER A 112 -1.12 7.80 33.04
CA SER A 112 -1.45 7.20 34.35
C SER A 112 -0.40 7.38 35.44
N VAL A 113 0.83 7.78 35.10
CA VAL A 113 1.93 8.03 36.05
C VAL A 113 2.03 9.51 36.44
N SER A 114 1.28 10.40 35.75
CA SER A 114 1.32 11.85 35.95
C SER A 114 0.23 12.37 36.90
N PHE A 115 -0.35 11.53 37.75
CA PHE A 115 -1.34 11.89 38.77
C PHE A 115 -0.84 11.60 40.18
#